data_AF-A0A0W7X763-F1
#
_entry.id   AF-A0A0W7X763-F1
#
_cell.length_a   1.000
_cell.length_b   1.000
_cell.length_c   1.000
_cell.angle_alpha   90.00
_cell.angle_beta   90.00
_cell.angle_gamma   90.00
#
_symmetry.space_group_name_H-M   'P 1'
#
loop_
_entity.id
_entity.type
_entity.pdbx_description
1 polymer ?
#
loop_
_entity_poly.entity_id
_entity_poly.type
_entity_poly.pdbx_seq_one_letter_code
_entity_poly.pdbx_strand_id
1 'polypeptide(L)'
;MINRRTFSKALGLSTGAAAVSLPGPHTQASAATATASPRPGGSTTPPVPVTTPGTHTHFPRMKYVKAGVLDVGYAEAGPAHGPVVLCLHGWPYDIHSYVDVAPLLARQGYRVIVPFLRGHGGTRFLSGRTPRTAEQSAVALDILALMDALKVQRAVLAGFDWGSRTADIIAALWPERVKALVSTGGYLITDVKAQSEPAAAAVEHNWWYQWYFATERGKKAMEDVEMRIALCRHVWTLVSPTWDFDDATFERTARSFRNPDYAAIVLHNYRWRIGLIEGEPRYDRYEKQLAARPPIHVPTVTLDAALDPFTPPGDGSAYRDHFTGPYEHRTLADVGHNLPQEAPTAFAQAVVDADHL
;
A
#
# COMPACT_ATOMS: atom_id res chain seq x y z
N MET A 1 41.01 38.20 -16.05
CA MET A 1 40.99 39.08 -14.87
C MET A 1 39.70 39.89 -14.89
N ILE A 2 38.98 39.88 -13.77
CA ILE A 2 37.68 40.51 -13.52
C ILE A 2 37.88 41.99 -13.14
N ASN A 3 37.01 42.90 -13.62
CA ASN A 3 36.40 43.99 -12.82
C ASN A 3 35.31 44.71 -13.67
N ARG A 4 33.99 44.54 -13.46
CA ARG A 4 33.04 45.08 -12.45
C ARG A 4 32.83 46.61 -12.44
N ARG A 5 31.60 46.98 -12.86
CA ARG A 5 30.67 48.06 -12.38
C ARG A 5 30.62 49.43 -13.09
N THR A 6 29.49 49.65 -13.77
CA THR A 6 28.55 50.80 -13.62
C THR A 6 27.27 50.47 -14.42
N PHE A 7 26.20 49.94 -13.83
CA PHE A 7 25.03 50.60 -13.20
C PHE A 7 24.36 51.74 -14.00
N SER A 8 23.14 51.42 -14.47
CA SER A 8 21.90 52.24 -14.50
C SER A 8 21.38 52.80 -15.84
N LYS A 9 20.09 52.44 -16.05
CA LYS A 9 18.99 53.09 -16.80
C LYS A 9 18.71 52.62 -18.23
N ALA A 10 17.62 51.88 -18.37
CA ALA A 10 16.47 52.32 -19.16
C ALA A 10 15.19 51.60 -18.70
N LEU A 11 14.19 52.39 -18.29
CA LEU A 11 12.80 51.98 -18.07
C LEU A 11 12.14 51.76 -19.44
N GLY A 12 11.30 50.72 -19.55
CA GLY A 12 10.41 50.48 -20.68
C GLY A 12 9.23 49.60 -20.26
N LEU A 13 8.13 50.29 -19.91
CA LEU A 13 6.74 49.86 -19.72
C LEU A 13 6.33 48.71 -20.66
N SER A 14 5.84 47.55 -20.20
CA SER A 14 4.54 47.19 -19.59
C SER A 14 3.66 46.41 -20.57
N THR A 15 3.44 45.11 -20.30
CA THR A 15 2.13 44.40 -20.33
C THR A 15 2.37 42.90 -20.11
N GLY A 16 1.95 42.38 -18.96
CA GLY A 16 1.96 40.94 -18.67
C GLY A 16 1.31 40.71 -17.31
N ALA A 17 0.01 40.42 -17.34
CA ALA A 17 -0.81 40.23 -16.15
C ALA A 17 -0.31 39.03 -15.33
N ALA A 18 0.17 39.29 -14.12
CA ALA A 18 0.36 38.30 -13.08
C ALA A 18 -0.86 38.34 -12.15
N ALA A 19 -1.67 37.29 -12.15
CA ALA A 19 -2.72 37.12 -11.15
C ALA A 19 -2.07 36.59 -9.87
N VAL A 20 -1.87 37.50 -8.92
CA VAL A 20 -1.55 37.19 -7.52
C VAL A 20 -2.87 36.97 -6.80
N SER A 21 -3.12 35.74 -6.33
CA SER A 21 -4.25 35.46 -5.45
C SER A 21 -3.75 35.37 -4.01
N LEU A 22 -4.08 36.40 -3.22
CA LEU A 22 -3.99 36.41 -1.76
C LEU A 22 -5.22 35.69 -1.14
N PRO A 23 -5.11 35.06 0.03
CA PRO A 23 -6.19 34.30 0.66
C PRO A 23 -7.18 35.24 1.38
N GLY A 24 -8.48 35.03 1.14
CA GLY A 24 -9.60 35.65 1.85
C GLY A 24 -10.50 34.59 2.50
N PRO A 25 -11.36 34.97 3.46
CA PRO A 25 -11.61 34.17 4.67
C PRO A 25 -12.61 33.03 4.50
N HIS A 26 -12.48 32.06 5.41
CA HIS A 26 -13.36 30.91 5.62
C HIS A 26 -14.83 31.29 5.66
N THR A 27 -15.60 30.75 4.71
CA THR A 27 -17.05 30.58 4.84
C THR A 27 -17.35 29.12 5.16
N GLN A 28 -17.95 28.89 6.33
CA GLN A 28 -18.54 27.61 6.72
C GLN A 28 -19.55 27.17 5.65
N ALA A 29 -19.32 26.01 5.04
CA ALA A 29 -20.31 25.30 4.25
C ALA A 29 -20.89 24.18 5.12
N SER A 30 -22.20 24.26 5.34
CA SER A 30 -22.99 23.31 6.11
C SER A 30 -23.01 21.93 5.43
N ALA A 31 -22.99 20.87 6.24
CA ALA A 31 -22.97 19.49 5.80
C ALA A 31 -24.20 19.16 4.94
N ALA A 32 -23.97 18.79 3.68
CA ALA A 32 -24.96 18.12 2.85
C ALA A 32 -24.88 16.62 3.13
N THR A 33 -25.91 16.09 3.79
CA THR A 33 -26.13 14.66 3.96
C THR A 33 -26.33 14.01 2.59
N ALA A 34 -25.41 13.12 2.20
CA ALA A 34 -25.55 12.30 1.01
C ALA A 34 -26.76 11.37 1.18
N THR A 35 -27.82 11.62 0.41
CA THR A 35 -28.95 10.70 0.25
C THR A 35 -28.66 9.77 -0.92
N ALA A 36 -28.18 8.56 -0.61
CA ALA A 36 -28.09 7.49 -1.59
C ALA A 36 -29.52 7.03 -1.97
N SER A 37 -29.85 7.07 -3.25
CA SER A 37 -31.08 6.45 -3.77
C SER A 37 -30.89 4.93 -3.84
N PRO A 38 -31.80 4.10 -3.29
CA PRO A 38 -31.62 2.66 -3.31
C PRO A 38 -31.95 2.10 -4.70
N ARG A 39 -31.00 1.37 -5.29
CA ARG A 39 -31.27 0.43 -6.39
C ARG A 39 -32.14 -0.72 -5.84
N PRO A 40 -33.26 -1.09 -6.49
CA PRO A 40 -34.00 -2.26 -6.08
C PRO A 40 -33.34 -3.51 -6.68
N GLY A 41 -32.84 -4.41 -5.82
CA GLY A 41 -32.51 -5.79 -6.23
C GLY A 41 -31.13 -6.37 -5.88
N GLY A 42 -30.33 -5.74 -5.01
CA GLY A 42 -29.07 -6.33 -4.53
C GLY A 42 -29.25 -7.03 -3.18
N SER A 43 -28.79 -8.28 -3.06
CA SER A 43 -28.56 -8.91 -1.76
C SER A 43 -27.76 -7.94 -0.88
N THR A 44 -28.36 -7.40 0.18
CA THR A 44 -27.66 -6.48 1.09
C THR A 44 -26.58 -7.27 1.82
N THR A 45 -25.30 -7.02 1.50
CA THR A 45 -24.17 -7.60 2.22
C THR A 45 -24.31 -7.31 3.72
N PRO A 46 -24.02 -8.26 4.62
CA PRO A 46 -24.13 -8.01 6.05
C PRO A 46 -23.25 -6.81 6.47
N PRO A 47 -23.79 -5.83 7.21
CA PRO A 47 -22.99 -4.71 7.67
C PRO A 47 -21.94 -5.18 8.68
N VAL A 48 -20.71 -4.71 8.50
CA VAL A 48 -19.62 -4.92 9.45
C VAL A 48 -19.83 -3.98 10.65
N PRO A 49 -19.80 -4.49 11.90
CA PRO A 49 -19.94 -3.64 13.09
C PRO A 49 -18.86 -2.57 13.16
N VAL A 50 -19.23 -1.36 13.58
CA VAL A 50 -18.27 -0.27 13.77
C VAL A 50 -17.28 -0.62 14.89
N THR A 51 -15.99 -0.36 14.64
CA THR A 51 -14.92 -0.39 15.63
C THR A 51 -14.14 0.91 15.63
N THR A 52 -13.68 1.34 16.80
CA THR A 52 -12.73 2.43 16.94
C THR A 52 -11.32 1.94 16.56
N PRO A 53 -10.55 2.68 15.74
CA PRO A 53 -9.14 2.37 15.50
C PRO A 53 -8.35 2.23 16.80
N GLY A 54 -7.46 1.23 16.88
CA GLY A 54 -6.64 0.96 18.07
C GLY A 54 -7.34 0.17 19.18
N THR A 55 -8.53 -0.38 18.93
CA THR A 55 -9.27 -1.21 19.89
C THR A 55 -8.49 -2.49 20.24
N HIS A 56 -7.84 -3.10 19.24
CA HIS A 56 -6.98 -4.26 19.39
C HIS A 56 -5.52 -3.86 19.21
N THR A 57 -4.63 -4.50 19.96
CA THR A 57 -3.20 -4.17 19.97
C THR A 57 -2.30 -5.36 19.65
N HIS A 58 -2.85 -6.56 19.51
CA HIS A 58 -2.09 -7.76 19.19
C HIS A 58 -2.97 -8.81 18.50
N PHE A 59 -2.32 -9.72 17.77
CA PHE A 59 -2.97 -10.94 17.30
C PHE A 59 -2.82 -12.05 18.34
N PRO A 60 -3.88 -12.81 18.66
CA PRO A 60 -3.82 -13.85 19.70
C PRO A 60 -2.97 -15.05 19.28
N ARG A 61 -2.79 -15.26 17.97
CA ARG A 61 -2.07 -16.42 17.44
C ARG A 61 -1.19 -16.03 16.27
N MET A 62 0.12 -16.18 16.47
CA MET A 62 1.12 -16.15 15.41
C MET A 62 1.47 -17.59 15.00
N LYS A 63 1.62 -17.81 13.70
CA LYS A 63 2.00 -19.09 13.10
C LYS A 63 3.16 -18.87 12.13
N TYR A 64 3.84 -19.97 11.82
CA TYR A 64 4.93 -20.02 10.86
C TYR A 64 4.72 -21.17 9.88
N VAL A 65 5.08 -20.97 8.62
CA VAL A 65 5.03 -22.01 7.61
C VAL A 65 6.12 -21.79 6.57
N LYS A 66 6.77 -22.88 6.16
CA LYS A 66 7.69 -22.86 5.03
C LYS A 66 6.89 -22.71 3.74
N ALA A 67 7.15 -21.65 2.99
CA ALA A 67 6.49 -21.30 1.75
C ALA A 67 7.53 -20.78 0.76
N GLY A 68 7.79 -21.55 -0.30
CA GLY A 68 8.80 -21.20 -1.30
C GLY A 68 10.18 -21.06 -0.67
N VAL A 69 10.75 -19.85 -0.74
CA VAL A 69 12.09 -19.54 -0.20
C VAL A 69 12.06 -18.99 1.24
N LEU A 70 10.88 -18.89 1.85
CA LEU A 70 10.67 -18.24 3.14
C LEU A 70 10.12 -19.21 4.20
N ASP A 71 10.44 -18.94 5.45
CA ASP A 71 9.61 -19.31 6.60
C ASP A 71 8.76 -18.08 6.96
N VAL A 72 7.49 -18.13 6.60
CA VAL A 72 6.58 -16.98 6.66
C VAL A 72 5.91 -16.94 8.03
N GLY A 73 6.12 -15.84 8.76
CA GLY A 73 5.36 -15.53 9.97
C GLY A 73 4.04 -14.87 9.59
N TYR A 74 2.93 -15.37 10.11
CA TYR A 74 1.60 -14.81 9.84
C TYR A 74 0.68 -14.90 11.05
N ALA A 75 -0.20 -13.90 11.19
CA ALA A 75 -1.33 -13.98 12.10
C ALA A 75 -2.51 -14.69 11.43
N GLU A 76 -3.33 -15.36 12.23
CA GLU A 76 -4.56 -15.99 11.75
C GLU A 76 -5.72 -15.75 12.72
N ALA A 77 -6.87 -15.39 12.18
CA ALA A 77 -8.11 -15.18 12.92
C ALA A 77 -9.31 -15.84 12.22
N GLY A 78 -10.38 -16.10 12.99
CA GLY A 78 -11.62 -16.68 12.48
C GLY A 78 -11.61 -18.21 12.33
N PRO A 79 -12.69 -18.79 11.79
CA PRO A 79 -12.85 -20.24 11.67
C PRO A 79 -11.88 -20.85 10.65
N ALA A 80 -11.24 -21.96 11.01
CA ALA A 80 -10.23 -22.61 10.16
C ALA A 80 -10.73 -23.09 8.78
N HIS A 81 -12.05 -23.26 8.62
CA HIS A 81 -12.70 -23.70 7.39
C HIS A 81 -13.57 -22.61 6.74
N GLY A 82 -13.48 -21.36 7.20
CA GLY A 82 -14.17 -20.24 6.58
C GLY A 82 -13.58 -19.83 5.22
N PRO A 83 -14.31 -19.04 4.41
CA PRO A 83 -13.74 -18.38 3.23
C PRO A 83 -12.50 -17.57 3.62
N VAL A 84 -11.46 -17.61 2.78
CA VAL A 84 -10.16 -17.05 3.13
C VAL A 84 -10.04 -15.61 2.67
N VAL A 85 -9.56 -14.74 3.55
CA VAL A 85 -9.08 -13.39 3.22
C VAL A 85 -7.59 -13.31 3.55
N LEU A 86 -6.77 -12.88 2.60
CA LEU A 86 -5.38 -12.49 2.86
C LEU A 86 -5.26 -10.97 2.91
N CYS A 87 -4.86 -10.44 4.06
CA CYS A 87 -4.62 -9.01 4.26
C CYS A 87 -3.12 -8.70 4.19
N LEU A 88 -2.69 -7.90 3.21
CA LEU A 88 -1.29 -7.67 2.87
C LEU A 88 -0.87 -6.25 3.23
N HIS A 89 0.15 -6.10 4.07
CA HIS A 89 0.57 -4.77 4.56
C HIS A 89 1.48 -4.04 3.57
N GLY A 90 1.62 -2.73 3.75
CA GLY A 90 2.54 -1.86 3.02
C GLY A 90 3.89 -1.62 3.72
N TRP A 91 4.65 -0.67 3.19
CA TRP A 91 5.87 -0.13 3.76
C TRP A 91 5.69 1.35 4.18
N PRO A 92 6.26 1.78 5.32
CA PRO A 92 6.95 1.00 6.33
C PRO A 92 5.96 0.56 7.41
N TYR A 93 5.15 -0.46 7.14
CA TYR A 93 4.14 -0.98 8.06
C TYR A 93 4.35 -2.47 8.32
N ASP A 94 3.44 -3.10 9.05
CA ASP A 94 3.45 -4.54 9.27
C ASP A 94 2.02 -5.09 9.47
N ILE A 95 1.92 -6.33 9.95
CA ILE A 95 0.62 -6.99 10.19
C ILE A 95 -0.32 -6.20 11.12
N HIS A 96 0.19 -5.33 11.99
CA HIS A 96 -0.63 -4.57 12.94
C HIS A 96 -1.53 -3.55 12.23
N SER A 97 -1.29 -3.24 10.95
CA SER A 97 -2.26 -2.54 10.10
C SER A 97 -3.64 -3.19 10.07
N TYR A 98 -3.71 -4.50 10.32
CA TYR A 98 -4.95 -5.28 10.26
C TYR A 98 -5.44 -5.78 11.62
N VAL A 99 -4.87 -5.29 12.73
CA VAL A 99 -5.17 -5.81 14.08
C VAL A 99 -6.65 -5.62 14.47
N ASP A 100 -7.28 -4.55 13.97
CA ASP A 100 -8.71 -4.29 14.13
C ASP A 100 -9.57 -4.86 13.00
N VAL A 101 -9.01 -4.99 11.79
CA VAL A 101 -9.70 -5.55 10.61
C VAL A 101 -9.93 -7.06 10.75
N ALA A 102 -8.92 -7.81 11.17
CA ALA A 102 -8.99 -9.26 11.26
C ALA A 102 -10.13 -9.77 12.17
N PRO A 103 -10.35 -9.25 13.39
CA PRO A 103 -11.48 -9.68 14.22
C PRO A 103 -12.84 -9.27 13.64
N LEU A 104 -12.94 -8.18 12.88
CA LEU A 104 -14.17 -7.80 12.17
C LEU A 104 -14.55 -8.85 11.13
N LEU A 105 -13.60 -9.23 10.27
CA LEU A 105 -13.81 -10.24 9.24
C LEU A 105 -14.00 -11.64 9.85
N ALA A 106 -13.28 -11.99 10.91
CA ALA A 106 -13.46 -13.25 11.62
C ALA A 106 -14.90 -13.43 12.13
N ARG A 107 -15.54 -12.36 12.63
CA ARG A 107 -16.95 -12.38 13.05
C ARG A 107 -17.94 -12.57 11.90
N GLN A 108 -17.55 -12.20 10.68
CA GLN A 108 -18.30 -12.49 9.45
C GLN A 108 -18.05 -13.91 8.93
N GLY A 109 -17.27 -14.74 9.66
CA GLY A 109 -17.01 -16.13 9.31
C GLY A 109 -15.80 -16.35 8.41
N TYR A 110 -15.03 -15.31 8.08
CA TYR A 110 -13.81 -15.46 7.28
C TYR A 110 -12.65 -16.06 8.08
N ARG A 111 -11.86 -16.90 7.42
CA ARG A 111 -10.51 -17.25 7.85
C ARG A 111 -9.57 -16.14 7.38
N VAL A 112 -9.11 -15.30 8.30
CA VAL A 112 -8.25 -14.15 7.97
C VAL A 112 -6.80 -14.53 8.18
N ILE A 113 -5.96 -14.34 7.16
CA ILE A 113 -4.53 -14.58 7.18
C ILE A 113 -3.81 -13.25 6.95
N VAL A 114 -2.92 -12.87 7.86
CA VAL A 114 -2.17 -11.61 7.79
C VAL A 114 -0.67 -11.92 7.86
N PRO A 115 0.02 -12.12 6.72
CA PRO A 115 1.43 -12.44 6.70
C PRO A 115 2.31 -11.21 6.87
N PHE A 116 3.46 -11.37 7.53
CA PHE A 116 4.57 -10.45 7.32
C PHE A 116 5.16 -10.69 5.93
N LEU A 117 5.31 -9.64 5.13
CA LEU A 117 6.02 -9.69 3.86
C LEU A 117 7.51 -10.01 4.07
N ARG A 118 8.21 -10.41 3.00
CA ARG A 118 9.67 -10.64 3.06
C ARG A 118 10.38 -9.44 3.69
N GLY A 119 11.35 -9.71 4.56
CA GLY A 119 12.09 -8.67 5.29
C GLY A 119 11.33 -7.98 6.42
N HIS A 120 10.12 -8.40 6.76
CA HIS A 120 9.32 -7.81 7.84
C HIS A 120 9.09 -8.82 8.97
N GLY A 121 9.05 -8.32 10.20
CA GLY A 121 8.65 -9.08 11.39
C GLY A 121 9.33 -10.43 11.52
N GLY A 122 8.51 -11.47 11.71
CA GLY A 122 8.98 -12.84 11.89
C GLY A 122 9.36 -13.60 10.61
N THR A 123 9.07 -13.06 9.42
CA THR A 123 9.34 -13.75 8.14
C THR A 123 10.83 -13.75 7.82
N ARG A 124 11.38 -14.93 7.46
CA ARG A 124 12.82 -15.13 7.22
C ARG A 124 13.06 -15.93 5.95
N PHE A 125 14.16 -15.65 5.26
CA PHE A 125 14.63 -16.53 4.19
C PHE A 125 15.15 -17.85 4.77
N LEU A 126 14.79 -18.97 4.12
CA LEU A 126 15.23 -20.32 4.52
C LEU A 126 16.72 -20.56 4.29
N SER A 127 17.34 -19.79 3.38
CA SER A 127 18.76 -19.89 3.07
C SER A 127 19.42 -18.51 3.07
N GLY A 128 20.61 -18.43 3.66
CA GLY A 128 21.48 -17.25 3.53
C GLY A 128 21.97 -17.00 2.09
N ARG A 129 21.86 -17.99 1.20
CA ARG A 129 22.23 -17.87 -0.22
C ARG A 129 21.14 -17.26 -1.09
N THR A 130 19.89 -17.21 -0.61
CA THR A 130 18.80 -16.60 -1.39
C THR A 130 19.00 -15.08 -1.43
N PRO A 131 19.02 -14.45 -2.61
CA PRO A 131 19.13 -13.00 -2.72
C PRO A 131 17.98 -12.28 -1.99
N ARG A 132 18.30 -11.14 -1.35
CA ARG A 132 17.32 -10.27 -0.68
C ARG A 132 16.74 -9.29 -1.70
N THR A 133 15.99 -9.84 -2.63
CA THR A 133 15.38 -9.10 -3.73
C THR A 133 13.95 -8.76 -3.40
N ALA A 134 13.44 -7.68 -3.97
CA ALA A 134 12.11 -7.16 -3.71
C ALA A 134 11.53 -6.45 -4.93
N GLU A 135 11.89 -6.93 -6.13
CA GLU A 135 11.07 -6.62 -7.32
C GLU A 135 9.66 -7.16 -7.14
N GLN A 136 8.71 -6.52 -7.81
CA GLN A 136 7.30 -6.64 -7.46
C GLN A 136 6.76 -8.07 -7.58
N SER A 137 7.16 -8.83 -8.60
CA SER A 137 6.71 -10.22 -8.78
C SER A 137 7.28 -11.16 -7.72
N ALA A 138 8.45 -10.87 -7.17
CA ALA A 138 9.06 -11.70 -6.14
C ALA A 138 8.19 -11.74 -4.87
N VAL A 139 7.62 -10.60 -4.47
CA VAL A 139 6.70 -10.51 -3.33
C VAL A 139 5.38 -11.23 -3.61
N ALA A 140 4.83 -11.09 -4.83
CA ALA A 140 3.63 -11.82 -5.24
C ALA A 140 3.80 -13.34 -5.21
N LEU A 141 4.95 -13.83 -5.65
CA LEU A 141 5.27 -15.27 -5.62
C LEU A 141 5.40 -15.82 -4.20
N ASP A 142 5.81 -15.01 -3.21
CA ASP A 142 5.79 -15.45 -1.81
C ASP A 142 4.37 -15.67 -1.30
N ILE A 143 3.45 -14.79 -1.68
CA ILE A 143 2.04 -14.92 -1.27
C ILE A 143 1.40 -16.13 -1.95
N LEU A 144 1.69 -16.39 -3.23
CA LEU A 144 1.25 -17.61 -3.90
C LEU A 144 1.82 -18.87 -3.22
N ALA A 145 3.11 -18.87 -2.87
CA ALA A 145 3.73 -19.98 -2.15
C ALA A 145 3.12 -20.16 -0.75
N LEU A 146 2.76 -19.07 -0.07
CA LEU A 146 2.04 -19.12 1.21
C LEU A 146 0.65 -19.73 1.04
N MET A 147 -0.10 -19.31 0.02
CA MET A 147 -1.40 -19.88 -0.29
C MET A 147 -1.29 -21.39 -0.55
N ASP A 148 -0.31 -21.83 -1.33
CA ASP A 148 -0.05 -23.24 -1.60
C ASP A 148 0.29 -24.02 -0.31
N ALA A 149 1.19 -23.48 0.52
CA ALA A 149 1.60 -24.11 1.78
C ALA A 149 0.42 -24.24 2.79
N LEU A 150 -0.50 -23.29 2.77
CA LEU A 150 -1.72 -23.30 3.59
C LEU A 150 -2.91 -24.01 2.93
N LYS A 151 -2.71 -24.59 1.74
CA LYS A 151 -3.74 -25.27 0.94
C LYS A 151 -4.93 -24.36 0.60
N VAL A 152 -4.66 -23.08 0.41
CA VAL A 152 -5.63 -22.06 -0.01
C VAL A 152 -5.61 -21.97 -1.53
N GLN A 153 -6.65 -22.52 -2.17
CA GLN A 153 -6.75 -22.47 -3.63
C GLN A 153 -7.15 -21.08 -4.11
N ARG A 154 -8.14 -20.45 -3.47
CA ARG A 154 -8.68 -19.14 -3.85
C ARG A 154 -9.03 -18.33 -2.62
N ALA A 155 -8.77 -17.02 -2.62
CA ALA A 155 -9.03 -16.13 -1.50
C ALA A 155 -9.43 -14.73 -1.95
N VAL A 156 -10.09 -13.96 -1.08
CA VAL A 156 -10.14 -12.50 -1.23
C VAL A 156 -8.76 -11.95 -0.87
N LEU A 157 -8.19 -11.11 -1.73
CA LEU A 157 -6.94 -10.42 -1.44
C LEU A 157 -7.24 -8.96 -1.13
N ALA A 158 -6.68 -8.45 -0.04
CA ALA A 158 -6.90 -7.08 0.40
C ALA A 158 -5.57 -6.45 0.81
N GLY A 159 -5.27 -5.26 0.30
CA GLY A 159 -3.98 -4.63 0.52
C GLY A 159 -3.99 -3.11 0.53
N PHE A 160 -2.85 -2.55 0.95
CA PHE A 160 -2.46 -1.16 0.72
C PHE A 160 -0.97 -1.08 0.39
N ASP A 161 -0.55 -0.05 -0.36
CA ASP A 161 0.84 0.17 -0.79
C ASP A 161 1.47 -1.11 -1.43
N TRP A 162 2.55 -1.68 -0.87
CA TRP A 162 3.16 -2.91 -1.38
C TRP A 162 2.18 -4.07 -1.35
N GLY A 163 1.28 -4.10 -0.38
CA GLY A 163 0.22 -5.10 -0.26
C GLY A 163 -0.78 -5.01 -1.42
N SER A 164 -1.23 -3.79 -1.77
CA SER A 164 -2.10 -3.57 -2.95
C SER A 164 -1.40 -3.99 -4.22
N ARG A 165 -0.15 -3.51 -4.44
CA ARG A 165 0.65 -3.91 -5.61
C ARG A 165 0.77 -5.43 -5.72
N THR A 166 1.02 -6.10 -4.59
CA THR A 166 1.15 -7.55 -4.54
C THR A 166 -0.18 -8.25 -4.89
N ALA A 167 -1.29 -7.77 -4.36
CA ALA A 167 -2.62 -8.29 -4.64
C ALA A 167 -3.02 -8.07 -6.12
N ASP A 168 -2.74 -6.88 -6.67
CA ASP A 168 -2.98 -6.52 -8.07
C ASP A 168 -2.23 -7.46 -9.02
N ILE A 169 -0.94 -7.72 -8.75
CA ILE A 169 -0.11 -8.64 -9.54
C ILE A 169 -0.70 -10.04 -9.55
N ILE A 170 -1.14 -10.54 -8.38
CA ILE A 170 -1.76 -11.87 -8.30
C ILE A 170 -3.08 -11.89 -9.06
N ALA A 171 -3.90 -10.85 -8.92
CA ALA A 171 -5.18 -10.74 -9.62
C ALA A 171 -5.03 -10.62 -11.14
N ALA A 172 -3.95 -10.02 -11.63
CA ALA A 172 -3.68 -9.86 -13.06
C ALA A 172 -3.08 -11.12 -13.69
N LEU A 173 -2.12 -11.77 -13.02
CA LEU A 173 -1.38 -12.91 -13.60
C LEU A 173 -1.91 -14.29 -13.19
N TRP A 174 -2.60 -14.37 -12.05
CA TRP A 174 -3.21 -15.60 -11.52
C TRP A 174 -4.65 -15.34 -11.03
N PRO A 175 -5.55 -14.81 -11.89
CA PRO A 175 -6.92 -14.46 -11.51
C PRO A 175 -7.69 -15.64 -10.91
N GLU A 176 -7.36 -16.89 -11.25
CA GLU A 176 -7.95 -18.10 -10.68
C GLU A 176 -7.69 -18.26 -9.18
N ARG A 177 -6.64 -17.62 -8.65
CA ARG A 177 -6.28 -17.62 -7.23
C ARG A 177 -7.01 -16.53 -6.44
N VAL A 178 -7.69 -15.60 -7.12
CA VAL A 178 -8.34 -14.44 -6.49
C VAL A 178 -9.86 -14.57 -6.59
N LYS A 179 -10.54 -14.55 -5.43
CA LYS A 179 -12.00 -14.54 -5.35
C LYS A 179 -12.52 -13.14 -5.65
N ALA A 180 -11.98 -12.16 -4.93
CA ALA A 180 -12.21 -10.74 -5.09
C ALA A 180 -10.99 -9.96 -4.59
N LEU A 181 -10.93 -8.67 -4.92
CA LEU A 181 -9.81 -7.78 -4.62
C LEU A 181 -10.29 -6.53 -3.89
N VAL A 182 -9.57 -6.15 -2.83
CA VAL A 182 -9.59 -4.79 -2.29
C VAL A 182 -8.21 -4.17 -2.51
N SER A 183 -8.15 -3.15 -3.36
CA SER A 183 -6.89 -2.47 -3.70
C SER A 183 -6.94 -1.01 -3.28
N THR A 184 -6.21 -0.68 -2.22
CA THR A 184 -6.07 0.71 -1.76
C THR A 184 -5.11 1.46 -2.69
N GLY A 185 -5.51 2.64 -3.17
CA GLY A 185 -4.74 3.45 -4.12
C GLY A 185 -4.88 3.02 -5.60
N GLY A 186 -5.81 2.11 -5.91
CA GLY A 186 -6.12 1.72 -7.29
C GLY A 186 -5.19 0.66 -7.88
N TYR A 187 -4.65 0.91 -9.07
CA TYR A 187 -3.78 -0.02 -9.80
C TYR A 187 -2.30 0.31 -9.55
N LEU A 188 -1.61 -0.50 -8.75
CA LEU A 188 -0.25 -0.23 -8.26
C LEU A 188 0.85 -1.07 -8.91
N ILE A 189 0.54 -1.87 -9.93
CA ILE A 189 1.56 -2.60 -10.68
C ILE A 189 2.58 -1.60 -11.25
N THR A 190 3.83 -1.75 -10.82
CA THR A 190 4.91 -0.82 -11.13
C THR A 190 5.27 -0.89 -12.61
N ASP A 191 5.19 0.26 -13.27
CA ASP A 191 5.73 0.49 -14.60
C ASP A 191 7.15 1.07 -14.46
N VAL A 192 8.16 0.19 -14.42
CA VAL A 192 9.57 0.59 -14.21
C VAL A 192 10.04 1.56 -15.30
N LYS A 193 9.55 1.40 -16.54
CA LYS A 193 9.89 2.31 -17.63
C LYS A 193 9.37 3.71 -17.35
N ALA A 194 8.10 3.84 -16.97
CA ALA A 194 7.53 5.14 -16.60
C ALA A 194 8.21 5.74 -15.35
N GLN A 195 8.57 4.91 -14.37
CA GLN A 195 9.26 5.36 -13.15
C GLN A 195 10.73 5.78 -13.38
N SER A 196 11.35 5.39 -14.49
CA SER A 196 12.69 5.85 -14.87
C SER A 196 12.70 7.25 -15.48
N GLU A 197 11.52 7.79 -15.83
CA GLU A 197 11.33 9.15 -16.32
C GLU A 197 10.93 10.08 -15.17
N PRO A 198 11.36 11.36 -15.18
CA PRO A 198 11.00 12.31 -14.14
C PRO A 198 9.50 12.64 -14.16
N ALA A 199 8.90 12.70 -12.99
CA ALA A 199 7.54 13.18 -12.78
C ALA A 199 7.51 14.70 -12.50
N ALA A 200 6.31 15.24 -12.28
CA ALA A 200 6.15 16.61 -11.81
C ALA A 200 6.80 16.80 -10.44
N ALA A 201 7.42 17.96 -10.18
CA ALA A 201 8.19 18.20 -8.95
C ALA A 201 7.41 17.94 -7.64
N ALA A 202 6.10 18.18 -7.61
CA ALA A 202 5.26 17.88 -6.45
C ALA A 202 5.11 16.36 -6.22
N VAL A 203 5.01 15.57 -7.30
CA VAL A 203 5.02 14.10 -7.21
C VAL A 203 6.38 13.63 -6.72
N GLU A 204 7.47 14.20 -7.25
CA GLU A 204 8.83 13.86 -6.83
C GLU A 204 9.09 14.17 -5.36
N HIS A 205 8.53 15.27 -4.85
CA HIS A 205 8.58 15.63 -3.45
C HIS A 205 7.92 14.58 -2.56
N ASN A 206 6.74 14.08 -2.94
CA ASN A 206 6.04 13.06 -2.17
C ASN A 206 6.85 11.74 -2.10
N TRP A 207 7.57 11.41 -3.18
CA TRP A 207 8.43 10.23 -3.27
C TRP A 207 9.88 10.45 -2.79
N TRP A 208 10.18 11.52 -2.03
CA TRP A 208 11.56 11.90 -1.64
C TRP A 208 12.42 10.75 -1.11
N TYR A 209 11.84 9.81 -0.36
CA TYR A 209 12.57 8.70 0.26
C TYR A 209 13.11 7.70 -0.76
N GLN A 210 12.46 7.52 -1.92
CA GLN A 210 12.98 6.61 -2.96
C GLN A 210 14.30 7.15 -3.53
N TRP A 211 14.37 8.47 -3.71
CA TRP A 211 15.59 9.17 -4.14
C TRP A 211 16.65 9.13 -3.05
N TYR A 212 16.25 9.24 -1.78
CA TYR A 212 17.18 9.06 -0.66
C TYR A 212 17.79 7.66 -0.67
N PHE A 213 16.99 6.61 -0.83
CA PHE A 213 17.43 5.20 -0.88
C PHE A 213 18.31 4.85 -2.08
N ALA A 214 18.20 5.62 -3.17
CA ALA A 214 19.10 5.51 -4.31
C ALA A 214 20.55 5.94 -3.99
N THR A 215 20.76 6.70 -2.91
CA THR A 215 22.09 7.18 -2.50
C THR A 215 22.77 6.28 -1.48
N GLU A 216 24.12 6.38 -1.40
CA GLU A 216 24.88 5.74 -0.30
C GLU A 216 24.52 6.30 1.08
N ARG A 217 24.05 7.55 1.17
CA ARG A 217 23.61 8.14 2.44
C ARG A 217 22.30 7.51 2.92
N GLY A 218 21.31 7.38 2.03
CA GLY A 218 20.06 6.71 2.36
C GLY A 218 20.23 5.23 2.63
N LYS A 219 21.16 4.56 1.93
CA LYS A 219 21.58 3.20 2.29
C LYS A 219 22.09 3.11 3.73
N LYS A 220 23.05 3.95 4.12
CA LYS A 220 23.58 3.95 5.50
C LYS A 220 22.49 4.21 6.54
N ALA A 221 21.58 5.15 6.28
CA ALA A 221 20.46 5.44 7.18
C ALA A 221 19.47 4.27 7.27
N MET A 222 19.23 3.54 6.18
CA MET A 222 18.39 2.36 6.18
C MET A 222 19.09 1.15 6.82
N GLU A 223 20.42 1.02 6.71
CA GLU A 223 21.20 -0.05 7.35
C GLU A 223 21.38 0.16 8.86
N ASP A 224 21.45 1.41 9.32
CA ASP A 224 21.40 1.74 10.74
C ASP A 224 19.99 1.52 11.32
N VAL A 225 19.88 0.75 12.40
CA VAL A 225 18.58 0.32 12.95
C VAL A 225 17.83 1.47 13.61
N GLU A 226 18.51 2.38 14.28
CA GLU A 226 17.84 3.49 14.98
C GLU A 226 17.46 4.59 13.97
N MET A 227 18.33 4.86 12.99
CA MET A 227 18.01 5.79 11.90
C MET A 227 16.85 5.30 11.03
N ARG A 228 16.80 4.00 10.68
CA ARG A 228 15.68 3.48 9.88
C ARG A 228 14.37 3.55 10.64
N ILE A 229 14.36 3.28 11.95
CA ILE A 229 13.14 3.35 12.78
C ILE A 229 12.65 4.80 12.83
N ALA A 230 13.55 5.76 13.09
CA ALA A 230 13.21 7.17 13.07
C ALA A 230 12.69 7.63 11.69
N LEU A 231 13.33 7.17 10.60
CA LEU A 231 12.88 7.45 9.23
C LEU A 231 11.47 6.89 8.98
N CYS A 232 11.20 5.64 9.37
CA CYS A 232 9.89 5.03 9.18
C CYS A 232 8.80 5.76 9.98
N ARG A 233 9.09 6.20 11.21
CA ARG A 233 8.18 7.06 12.00
C ARG A 233 7.88 8.36 11.27
N HIS A 234 8.91 8.99 10.71
CA HIS A 234 8.74 10.23 9.97
C HIS A 234 7.89 10.03 8.72
N VAL A 235 8.06 8.92 7.99
CA VAL A 235 7.19 8.60 6.85
C VAL A 235 5.73 8.54 7.28
N TRP A 236 5.39 7.83 8.38
CA TRP A 236 4.01 7.77 8.89
C TRP A 236 3.42 9.17 9.13
N THR A 237 4.19 10.09 9.72
CA THR A 237 3.72 11.46 9.98
C THR A 237 3.44 12.26 8.71
N LEU A 238 4.12 11.96 7.60
CA LEU A 238 3.94 12.67 6.34
C LEU A 238 2.78 12.11 5.52
N VAL A 239 2.60 10.79 5.52
CA VAL A 239 1.64 10.11 4.63
C VAL A 239 0.26 9.92 5.27
N SER A 240 0.16 10.12 6.59
CA SER A 240 -1.09 10.10 7.34
C SER A 240 -1.20 11.35 8.24
N PRO A 241 -1.38 12.55 7.66
CA PRO A 241 -1.21 13.83 8.37
C PRO A 241 -2.24 14.09 9.47
N THR A 242 -3.39 13.41 9.44
CA THR A 242 -4.46 13.51 10.46
C THR A 242 -4.45 12.34 11.45
N TRP A 243 -3.57 11.36 11.27
CA TRP A 243 -3.50 10.20 12.15
C TRP A 243 -2.64 10.51 13.37
N ASP A 244 -3.30 10.77 14.51
CA ASP A 244 -2.65 10.97 15.81
C ASP A 244 -2.31 9.62 16.47
N PHE A 245 -1.36 8.88 15.88
CA PHE A 245 -0.91 7.60 16.45
C PHE A 245 -0.01 7.81 17.66
N ASP A 246 -0.25 7.04 18.73
CA ASP A 246 0.61 7.04 19.91
C ASP A 246 1.92 6.26 19.68
N ASP A 247 2.89 6.49 20.57
CA ASP A 247 4.19 5.81 20.51
C ASP A 247 4.05 4.30 20.64
N ALA A 248 3.10 3.82 21.43
CA ALA A 248 2.85 2.40 21.59
C ALA A 248 2.41 1.76 20.26
N THR A 249 1.62 2.47 19.45
CA THR A 249 1.13 2.03 18.14
C THR A 249 2.26 1.93 17.14
N PHE A 250 3.12 2.95 17.08
CA PHE A 250 4.29 2.90 16.24
C PHE A 250 5.27 1.81 16.68
N GLU A 251 5.60 1.73 17.98
CA GLU A 251 6.60 0.79 18.50
C GLU A 251 6.20 -0.67 18.28
N ARG A 252 4.90 -0.99 18.29
CA ARG A 252 4.41 -2.33 17.95
C ARG A 252 4.89 -2.76 16.56
N THR A 253 4.80 -1.86 15.59
CA THR A 253 5.21 -2.05 14.19
C THR A 253 6.73 -1.89 14.02
N ALA A 254 7.37 -0.99 14.76
CA ALA A 254 8.81 -0.73 14.68
C ALA A 254 9.67 -1.97 14.96
N ARG A 255 9.17 -2.90 15.80
CA ARG A 255 9.78 -4.22 16.00
C ARG A 255 9.97 -5.01 14.70
N SER A 256 9.07 -4.82 13.73
CA SER A 256 9.16 -5.43 12.40
C SER A 256 10.39 -4.95 11.61
N PHE A 257 10.78 -3.68 11.77
CA PHE A 257 11.88 -3.06 11.03
C PHE A 257 13.27 -3.51 11.50
N ARG A 258 13.32 -4.17 12.67
CA ARG A 258 14.52 -4.83 13.21
C ARG A 258 14.80 -6.18 12.56
N ASN A 259 13.93 -6.66 11.65
CA ASN A 259 14.21 -7.84 10.85
C ASN A 259 15.57 -7.68 10.11
N PRO A 260 16.46 -8.69 10.14
CA PRO A 260 17.81 -8.57 9.61
C PRO A 260 17.84 -8.31 8.09
N ASP A 261 16.79 -8.69 7.38
CA ASP A 261 16.66 -8.53 5.94
C ASP A 261 15.93 -7.22 5.55
N TYR A 262 15.36 -6.48 6.50
CA TYR A 262 14.51 -5.30 6.25
C TYR A 262 15.19 -4.26 5.35
N ALA A 263 16.40 -3.83 5.71
CA ALA A 263 17.13 -2.82 4.95
C ALA A 263 17.40 -3.26 3.51
N ALA A 264 17.85 -4.50 3.31
CA ALA A 264 18.15 -5.03 1.99
C ALA A 264 16.90 -5.09 1.11
N ILE A 265 15.78 -5.57 1.66
CA ILE A 265 14.49 -5.64 0.96
C ILE A 265 13.98 -4.24 0.57
N VAL A 266 14.00 -3.29 1.51
CA VAL A 266 13.53 -1.91 1.27
C VAL A 266 14.36 -1.21 0.21
N LEU A 267 15.69 -1.27 0.35
CA LEU A 267 16.60 -0.66 -0.63
C LEU A 267 16.44 -1.31 -2.00
N HIS A 268 16.32 -2.64 -2.07
CA HIS A 268 16.11 -3.32 -3.34
C HIS A 268 14.80 -2.88 -4.00
N ASN A 269 13.69 -2.87 -3.28
CA ASN A 269 12.38 -2.49 -3.83
C ASN A 269 12.45 -1.12 -4.49
N TYR A 270 12.95 -0.11 -3.77
CA TYR A 270 12.94 1.27 -4.27
C TYR A 270 13.96 1.51 -5.37
N ARG A 271 15.14 0.88 -5.31
CA ARG A 271 16.14 1.00 -6.39
C ARG A 271 15.67 0.30 -7.66
N TRP A 272 15.05 -0.87 -7.54
CA TRP A 272 14.48 -1.59 -8.67
C TRP A 272 13.30 -0.83 -9.28
N ARG A 273 12.41 -0.26 -8.45
CA ARG A 273 11.22 0.49 -8.88
C ARG A 273 11.56 1.61 -9.86
N ILE A 274 12.65 2.34 -9.62
CA ILE A 274 13.11 3.46 -10.45
C ILE A 274 14.12 3.04 -11.54
N GLY A 275 14.31 1.74 -11.76
CA GLY A 275 15.21 1.20 -12.79
C GLY A 275 16.70 1.35 -12.49
N LEU A 276 17.09 1.61 -11.24
CA LEU A 276 18.50 1.79 -10.87
C LEU A 276 19.29 0.47 -10.77
N ILE A 277 18.58 -0.64 -10.52
CA ILE A 277 19.17 -1.98 -10.45
C ILE A 277 18.33 -2.96 -11.26
N GLU A 278 18.97 -4.00 -11.76
CA GLU A 278 18.31 -5.12 -12.43
C GLU A 278 17.64 -6.05 -11.41
N GLY A 279 16.58 -6.73 -11.85
CA GLY A 279 15.96 -7.84 -11.12
C GLY A 279 16.71 -9.15 -11.28
N GLU A 280 16.16 -10.23 -10.73
CA GLU A 280 16.71 -11.58 -10.94
C GLU A 280 16.12 -12.23 -12.21
N PRO A 281 16.93 -12.91 -13.03
CA PRO A 281 16.46 -13.56 -14.27
C PRO A 281 15.27 -14.53 -14.11
N ARG A 282 15.11 -15.10 -12.91
CA ARG A 282 13.98 -16.00 -12.59
C ARG A 282 12.62 -15.30 -12.57
N TYR A 283 12.60 -13.97 -12.47
CA TYR A 283 11.39 -13.14 -12.40
C TYR A 283 11.09 -12.41 -13.72
N ASP A 284 12.05 -12.33 -14.65
CA ASP A 284 11.94 -11.63 -15.94
C ASP A 284 10.64 -11.93 -16.70
N ARG A 285 10.19 -13.18 -16.71
CA ARG A 285 8.97 -13.58 -17.42
C ARG A 285 7.72 -12.87 -16.88
N TYR A 286 7.67 -12.66 -15.56
CA TYR A 286 6.55 -11.99 -14.91
C TYR A 286 6.69 -10.49 -15.05
N GLU A 287 7.89 -9.94 -14.87
CA GLU A 287 8.11 -8.50 -15.06
C GLU A 287 7.81 -8.07 -16.49
N LYS A 288 8.13 -8.90 -17.49
CA LYS A 288 7.73 -8.67 -18.89
C LYS A 288 6.21 -8.65 -19.08
N GLN A 289 5.47 -9.53 -18.42
CA GLN A 289 4.00 -9.54 -18.47
C GLN A 289 3.42 -8.31 -17.78
N LEU A 290 3.95 -7.94 -16.61
CA LEU A 290 3.51 -6.79 -15.82
C LEU A 290 3.81 -5.45 -16.51
N ALA A 291 4.93 -5.35 -17.23
CA ALA A 291 5.27 -4.19 -18.06
C ALA A 291 4.26 -3.93 -19.20
N ALA A 292 3.49 -4.95 -19.61
CA ALA A 292 2.39 -4.77 -20.56
C ALA A 292 1.12 -4.20 -19.92
N ARG A 293 1.14 -3.94 -18.60
CA ARG A 293 0.04 -3.39 -17.79
C ARG A 293 -1.28 -4.18 -17.94
N PRO A 294 -1.27 -5.48 -17.62
CA PRO A 294 -2.43 -6.35 -17.81
C PRO A 294 -3.64 -5.87 -16.99
N PRO A 295 -4.86 -5.98 -17.53
CA PRO A 295 -6.07 -5.66 -16.78
C PRO A 295 -6.32 -6.69 -15.67
N ILE A 296 -7.07 -6.26 -14.66
CA ILE A 296 -7.59 -7.07 -13.56
C ILE A 296 -9.08 -7.31 -13.82
N HIS A 297 -9.46 -8.59 -13.91
CA HIS A 297 -10.82 -9.01 -14.28
C HIS A 297 -11.68 -9.47 -13.10
N VAL A 298 -11.07 -9.71 -11.93
CA VAL A 298 -11.79 -10.21 -10.75
C VAL A 298 -12.65 -9.09 -10.12
N PRO A 299 -13.73 -9.44 -9.39
CA PRO A 299 -14.52 -8.45 -8.64
C PRO A 299 -13.62 -7.61 -7.74
N THR A 300 -13.70 -6.28 -7.86
CA THR A 300 -12.76 -5.37 -7.21
C THR A 300 -13.46 -4.19 -6.56
N VAL A 301 -13.12 -3.92 -5.30
CA VAL A 301 -13.37 -2.63 -4.66
C VAL A 301 -12.04 -1.89 -4.55
N THR A 302 -11.96 -0.67 -5.08
CA THR A 302 -10.81 0.22 -4.84
C THR A 302 -11.14 1.22 -3.75
N LEU A 303 -10.16 1.49 -2.88
CA LEU A 303 -10.29 2.45 -1.79
C LEU A 303 -9.20 3.51 -1.91
N ASP A 304 -9.60 4.78 -2.00
CA ASP A 304 -8.65 5.89 -1.93
C ASP A 304 -8.78 6.62 -0.60
N ALA A 305 -7.64 6.86 0.04
CA ALA A 305 -7.55 7.71 1.21
C ALA A 305 -7.39 9.16 0.75
N ALA A 306 -8.33 10.04 1.11
CA ALA A 306 -8.37 11.41 0.60
C ALA A 306 -7.14 12.26 1.00
N LEU A 307 -6.43 11.86 2.05
CA LEU A 307 -5.24 12.55 2.56
C LEU A 307 -3.93 11.80 2.28
N ASP A 308 -3.99 10.70 1.51
CA ASP A 308 -2.78 10.01 1.04
C ASP A 308 -2.06 10.86 -0.03
N PRO A 309 -0.79 11.25 0.16
CA PRO A 309 -0.06 12.09 -0.79
C PRO A 309 0.30 11.38 -2.11
N PHE A 310 0.20 10.05 -2.19
CA PHE A 310 0.57 9.29 -3.40
C PHE A 310 -0.58 9.10 -4.38
N THR A 311 -1.81 9.20 -3.89
CA THR A 311 -3.01 9.04 -4.71
C THR A 311 -3.59 10.42 -5.00
N PRO A 312 -3.63 10.87 -6.27
CA PRO A 312 -4.26 12.14 -6.60
C PRO A 312 -5.73 12.16 -6.13
N PRO A 313 -6.22 13.27 -5.56
CA PRO A 313 -7.63 13.38 -5.22
C PRO A 313 -8.50 13.15 -6.45
N GLY A 314 -9.53 12.30 -6.32
CA GLY A 314 -10.39 11.93 -7.43
C GLY A 314 -11.41 10.85 -7.07
N ASP A 315 -12.06 10.33 -8.10
CA ASP A 315 -13.12 9.31 -8.05
C ASP A 315 -12.65 7.94 -8.60
N GLY A 316 -11.34 7.71 -8.61
CA GLY A 316 -10.72 6.51 -9.16
C GLY A 316 -10.68 6.42 -10.69
N SER A 317 -11.18 7.43 -11.41
CA SER A 317 -11.19 7.43 -12.89
C SER A 317 -9.81 7.28 -13.53
N ALA A 318 -8.74 7.76 -12.88
CA ALA A 318 -7.38 7.69 -13.40
C ALA A 318 -6.82 6.26 -13.60
N TYR A 319 -7.37 5.27 -12.89
CA TYR A 319 -6.95 3.87 -12.99
C TYR A 319 -8.11 2.91 -13.32
N ARG A 320 -9.33 3.43 -13.50
CA ARG A 320 -10.54 2.64 -13.73
C ARG A 320 -10.39 1.64 -14.88
N ASP A 321 -9.70 2.02 -15.95
CA ASP A 321 -9.56 1.19 -17.17
C ASP A 321 -8.76 -0.09 -16.93
N HIS A 322 -7.98 -0.17 -15.85
CA HIS A 322 -7.27 -1.40 -15.48
C HIS A 322 -8.20 -2.45 -14.83
N PHE A 323 -9.38 -2.08 -14.34
CA PHE A 323 -10.30 -2.99 -13.63
C PHE A 323 -11.51 -3.30 -14.50
N THR A 324 -11.50 -4.42 -15.22
CA THR A 324 -12.51 -4.70 -16.25
C THR A 324 -13.63 -5.66 -15.81
N GLY A 325 -13.55 -6.16 -14.58
CA GLY A 325 -14.61 -6.96 -13.94
C GLY A 325 -15.67 -6.15 -13.19
N PRO A 326 -16.52 -6.80 -12.37
CA PRO A 326 -17.37 -6.13 -11.39
C PRO A 326 -16.53 -5.19 -10.53
N TYR A 327 -16.99 -3.96 -10.36
CA TYR A 327 -16.14 -2.90 -9.84
C TYR A 327 -16.92 -1.88 -9.03
N GLU A 328 -16.33 -1.48 -7.91
CA GLU A 328 -16.74 -0.33 -7.11
C GLU A 328 -15.51 0.51 -6.71
N HIS A 329 -15.71 1.81 -6.58
CA HIS A 329 -14.71 2.73 -6.06
C HIS A 329 -15.27 3.50 -4.86
N ARG A 330 -14.44 3.71 -3.85
CA ARG A 330 -14.77 4.53 -2.67
C ARG A 330 -13.58 5.43 -2.32
N THR A 331 -13.88 6.68 -2.01
CA THR A 331 -12.92 7.62 -1.40
C THR A 331 -13.29 7.82 0.06
N LEU A 332 -12.34 7.62 0.97
CA LEU A 332 -12.54 7.86 2.40
C LEU A 332 -11.98 9.22 2.79
N ALA A 333 -12.86 10.11 3.24
CA ALA A 333 -12.50 11.41 3.79
C ALA A 333 -11.71 11.24 5.11
N ASP A 334 -10.84 12.21 5.39
CA ASP A 334 -10.08 12.34 6.65
C ASP A 334 -9.14 11.17 6.99
N VAL A 335 -8.89 10.27 6.04
CA VAL A 335 -8.00 9.11 6.18
C VAL A 335 -6.75 9.29 5.34
N GLY A 336 -5.60 8.92 5.90
CA GLY A 336 -4.30 8.87 5.24
C GLY A 336 -3.94 7.48 4.71
N HIS A 337 -2.65 7.28 4.49
CA HIS A 337 -2.13 6.15 3.71
C HIS A 337 -2.41 4.75 4.29
N ASN A 338 -2.44 4.58 5.62
CA ASN A 338 -2.64 3.26 6.26
C ASN A 338 -4.13 3.00 6.52
N LEU A 339 -4.90 3.00 5.43
CA LEU A 339 -6.35 2.86 5.43
C LEU A 339 -6.87 1.72 6.33
N PRO A 340 -6.33 0.49 6.34
CA PRO A 340 -6.84 -0.57 7.21
C PRO A 340 -6.67 -0.28 8.72
N GLN A 341 -5.67 0.51 9.12
CA GLN A 341 -5.45 0.83 10.53
C GLN A 341 -6.17 2.10 10.95
N GLU A 342 -6.30 3.07 10.04
CA GLU A 342 -6.97 4.35 10.28
C GLU A 342 -8.50 4.22 10.18
N ALA A 343 -9.00 3.36 9.28
CA ALA A 343 -10.42 3.15 9.01
C ALA A 343 -10.79 1.64 8.93
N PRO A 344 -10.54 0.84 9.98
CA PRO A 344 -10.68 -0.61 9.96
C PRO A 344 -12.10 -1.09 9.63
N THR A 345 -13.12 -0.36 10.07
CA THR A 345 -14.53 -0.68 9.76
C THR A 345 -14.79 -0.56 8.26
N ALA A 346 -14.39 0.55 7.64
CA ALA A 346 -14.60 0.80 6.22
C ALA A 346 -13.80 -0.18 5.35
N PHE A 347 -12.56 -0.47 5.73
CA PHE A 347 -11.74 -1.47 5.06
C PHE A 347 -12.37 -2.87 5.13
N ALA A 348 -12.80 -3.31 6.32
CA ALA A 348 -13.46 -4.61 6.47
C ALA A 348 -14.77 -4.68 5.69
N GLN A 349 -15.57 -3.61 5.67
CA GLN A 349 -16.79 -3.55 4.86
C GLN A 349 -16.48 -3.70 3.36
N ALA A 350 -15.44 -3.04 2.85
CA ALA A 350 -15.02 -3.18 1.46
C ALA A 350 -14.61 -4.62 1.11
N VAL A 351 -13.96 -5.33 2.03
CA VAL A 351 -13.62 -6.76 1.84
C VAL A 351 -14.89 -7.61 1.72
N VAL A 352 -15.87 -7.39 2.60
CA VAL A 352 -17.14 -8.13 2.58
C VAL A 352 -17.91 -7.83 1.29
N ASP A 353 -17.96 -6.57 0.87
CA ASP A 353 -18.66 -6.16 -0.35
C ASP A 353 -17.97 -6.69 -1.60
N ALA A 354 -16.64 -6.62 -1.69
CA ALA A 354 -15.88 -7.17 -2.81
C ALA A 354 -16.16 -8.67 -3.01
N ASP A 355 -16.31 -9.43 -1.91
CA ASP A 355 -16.62 -10.86 -1.94
C ASP A 355 -18.01 -11.19 -2.51
N HIS A 356 -18.91 -10.19 -2.58
CA HIS A 356 -20.30 -10.30 -3.00
C HIS A 356 -20.64 -9.44 -4.24
N LEU A 357 -19.64 -8.85 -4.91
CA LEU A 357 -19.79 -8.03 -6.11
C LEU A 357 -20.23 -8.80 -7.36
#